data_AF-A0A1B8DN25-F1
#
_entry.id   AF-A0A1B8DN25-F1
#
_cell.length_a   1.000
_cell.length_b   1.000
_cell.length_c   1.000
_cell.angle_alpha   90.00
_cell.angle_beta   90.00
_cell.angle_gamma   90.00
#
_symmetry.space_group_name_H-M   'P 1'
#
loop_
_entity.id
_entity.type
_entity.pdbx_description
1 polymer ?
#
loop_
_entity_poly.entity_id
_entity_poly.type
_entity_poly.pdbx_seq_one_letter_code
_entity_poly.pdbx_strand_id
1 'polypeptide(L)'
;MAAANVEAAIALIDEAHSEDPTVVTVNGKEIPYELHYAQKSTHYLGLREPDASPVLKTAIRAQHFRRWEVPRTSYPATRIGYFAWRTFLKKRQAELAAEICTRCNYSVEEAEAVAALIRKEDMKNNVESQILEDVACLVFLDDQFEKFEKEHDEEKIINILKKTWAKMSEGGQKLALEMELSDRAKELVGKALS
;
A
#
# COMPACT_ATOMS: atom_id res chain seq x y z
N MET A 1 11.59 -11.08 -26.26
CA MET A 1 10.67 -11.72 -25.30
C MET A 1 9.29 -11.12 -25.47
N ALA A 2 8.23 -11.82 -25.10
CA ALA A 2 6.89 -11.23 -25.06
C ALA A 2 6.88 -10.10 -24.01
N ALA A 3 6.07 -9.07 -24.22
CA ALA A 3 5.92 -8.00 -23.25
C ALA A 3 5.23 -8.51 -21.96
N ALA A 4 5.55 -7.86 -20.83
CA ALA A 4 4.91 -8.12 -19.55
C ALA A 4 3.38 -8.03 -19.67
N ASN A 5 2.68 -9.07 -19.22
CA ASN A 5 1.22 -9.11 -19.22
C ASN A 5 0.67 -8.61 -17.88
N VAL A 6 0.57 -7.28 -17.75
CA VAL A 6 0.13 -6.60 -16.53
C VAL A 6 -1.29 -7.01 -16.12
N GLU A 7 -2.19 -7.16 -17.10
CA GLU A 7 -3.58 -7.53 -16.84
C GLU A 7 -3.69 -8.93 -16.22
N ALA A 8 -2.92 -9.90 -16.72
CA ALA A 8 -2.85 -11.24 -16.13
C ALA A 8 -2.25 -11.23 -14.72
N ALA A 9 -1.20 -10.43 -14.48
CA ALA A 9 -0.60 -10.31 -13.17
C ALA A 9 -1.59 -9.72 -12.14
N ILE A 10 -2.30 -8.64 -12.51
CA ILE A 10 -3.33 -8.02 -11.67
C ILE A 10 -4.47 -9.00 -11.38
N ALA A 11 -4.93 -9.77 -12.39
CA ALA A 11 -6.00 -10.74 -12.19
C ALA A 11 -5.62 -11.85 -11.19
N LEU A 12 -4.39 -12.38 -11.28
CA LEU A 12 -3.89 -13.39 -10.33
C LEU A 12 -3.70 -12.81 -8.92
N ILE A 13 -3.26 -11.55 -8.82
CA ILE A 13 -3.15 -10.86 -7.53
C ILE A 13 -4.54 -10.66 -6.91
N ASP A 14 -5.53 -10.26 -7.71
CA ASP A 14 -6.91 -10.06 -7.27
C ASP A 14 -7.59 -11.35 -6.84
N GLU A 15 -7.37 -12.45 -7.57
CA GLU A 15 -7.84 -13.78 -7.19
C GLU A 15 -7.34 -14.14 -5.80
N ALA A 16 -6.04 -13.98 -5.55
CA ALA A 16 -5.46 -14.27 -4.24
C ALA A 16 -5.99 -13.30 -3.16
N HIS A 17 -6.07 -12.00 -3.43
CA HIS A 17 -6.64 -11.01 -2.48
C HIS A 17 -8.12 -11.28 -2.16
N SER A 18 -8.85 -11.92 -3.08
CA SER A 18 -10.24 -12.33 -2.86
C SER A 18 -10.38 -13.48 -1.85
N GLU A 19 -9.28 -14.15 -1.48
CA GLU A 19 -9.25 -15.18 -0.43
C GLU A 19 -9.19 -14.59 0.99
N ASP A 20 -9.06 -13.27 1.16
CA ASP A 20 -9.10 -12.63 2.48
C ASP A 20 -10.49 -12.82 3.13
N PRO A 21 -10.58 -13.50 4.30
CA PRO A 21 -11.86 -13.71 4.96
C PRO A 21 -12.43 -12.44 5.62
N THR A 22 -11.61 -11.40 5.75
CA THR A 22 -12.03 -10.11 6.30
C THR A 22 -12.76 -9.35 5.21
N VAL A 23 -14.00 -8.92 5.45
CA VAL A 23 -14.79 -8.17 4.48
C VAL A 23 -15.06 -6.74 4.95
N VAL A 24 -15.15 -5.81 4.00
CA VAL A 24 -15.66 -4.46 4.20
C VAL A 24 -16.88 -4.22 3.32
N THR A 25 -17.80 -3.40 3.80
CA THR A 25 -18.98 -2.98 3.03
C THR A 25 -18.70 -1.64 2.36
N VAL A 26 -18.69 -1.61 1.03
CA VAL A 26 -18.52 -0.40 0.22
C VAL A 26 -19.74 -0.25 -0.67
N ASN A 27 -20.46 0.87 -0.54
CA ASN A 27 -21.70 1.13 -1.29
C ASN A 27 -22.72 -0.03 -1.21
N GLY A 28 -22.84 -0.67 -0.04
CA GLY A 28 -23.75 -1.78 0.19
C GLY A 28 -23.29 -3.14 -0.35
N LYS A 29 -22.05 -3.25 -0.88
CA LYS A 29 -21.46 -4.51 -1.34
C LYS A 29 -20.33 -4.95 -0.42
N GLU A 30 -20.32 -6.23 -0.05
CA GLU A 30 -19.20 -6.85 0.67
C GLU A 30 -18.05 -7.17 -0.27
N ILE A 31 -16.83 -6.77 0.10
CA ILE A 31 -15.60 -7.00 -0.65
C ILE A 31 -14.52 -7.46 0.35
N PRO A 32 -13.70 -8.49 0.03
CA PRO A 32 -12.52 -8.84 0.80
C PRO A 32 -11.59 -7.64 1.03
N TYR A 33 -11.08 -7.48 2.25
CA TYR A 33 -10.41 -6.25 2.68
C TYR A 33 -9.14 -5.97 1.88
N GLU A 34 -8.24 -6.94 1.73
CA GLU A 34 -7.04 -6.70 0.93
C GLU A 34 -7.32 -6.47 -0.56
N LEU A 35 -8.41 -7.03 -1.12
CA LEU A 35 -8.83 -6.70 -2.50
C LEU A 35 -9.27 -5.23 -2.59
N HIS A 36 -10.09 -4.78 -1.63
CA HIS A 36 -10.49 -3.38 -1.52
C HIS A 36 -9.29 -2.44 -1.37
N TYR A 37 -8.33 -2.79 -0.50
CA TYR A 37 -7.09 -2.04 -0.32
C TYR A 37 -6.27 -1.96 -1.62
N ALA A 38 -6.11 -3.07 -2.33
CA ALA A 38 -5.39 -3.12 -3.61
C ALA A 38 -6.08 -2.27 -4.71
N GLN A 39 -7.42 -2.25 -4.72
CA GLN A 39 -8.21 -1.41 -5.62
C GLN A 39 -8.04 0.08 -5.32
N LYS A 40 -8.10 0.49 -4.04
CA LYS A 40 -7.79 1.87 -3.63
C LYS A 40 -6.36 2.26 -3.99
N SER A 41 -5.40 1.36 -3.79
CA SER A 41 -4.00 1.59 -4.17
C SER A 41 -3.84 1.84 -5.67
N THR A 42 -4.57 1.09 -6.50
CA THR A 42 -4.59 1.29 -7.96
C THR A 42 -5.23 2.63 -8.33
N HIS A 43 -6.33 3.01 -7.67
CA HIS A 43 -6.98 4.30 -7.88
C HIS A 43 -6.03 5.48 -7.61
N TYR A 44 -5.35 5.48 -6.45
CA TYR A 44 -4.40 6.55 -6.11
C TYR A 44 -3.16 6.54 -6.98
N LEU A 45 -2.69 5.38 -7.46
CA LEU A 45 -1.63 5.34 -8.47
C LEU A 45 -2.08 6.06 -9.74
N GLY A 46 -3.31 5.84 -10.21
CA GLY A 46 -3.84 6.51 -11.40
C GLY A 46 -3.92 8.04 -11.25
N LEU A 47 -4.17 8.54 -10.05
CA LEU A 47 -4.12 9.99 -9.75
C LEU A 47 -2.69 10.52 -9.66
N ARG A 48 -1.78 9.73 -9.10
CA ARG A 48 -0.39 10.13 -8.80
C ARG A 48 0.54 10.03 -10.00
N GLU A 49 0.39 8.99 -10.81
CA GLU A 49 1.23 8.65 -11.95
C GLU A 49 0.41 7.85 -12.99
N PRO A 50 -0.39 8.53 -13.85
CA PRO A 50 -1.25 7.87 -14.83
C PRO A 50 -0.49 6.93 -15.78
N ASP A 51 0.74 7.30 -16.13
CA ASP A 51 1.60 6.58 -17.07
C ASP A 51 2.58 5.61 -16.36
N ALA A 52 2.23 5.15 -15.16
CA ALA A 52 3.04 4.23 -14.37
C ALA A 52 3.46 2.97 -15.14
N SER A 53 4.68 2.51 -14.89
CA SER A 53 5.23 1.33 -15.56
C SER A 53 4.47 0.04 -15.22
N PRO A 54 4.58 -1.01 -16.05
CA PRO A 54 4.13 -2.37 -15.71
C PRO A 54 4.60 -2.85 -14.33
N VAL A 55 5.87 -2.59 -13.99
CA VAL A 55 6.49 -2.96 -12.72
C VAL A 55 5.78 -2.26 -11.56
N LEU A 56 5.65 -0.93 -11.61
CA LEU A 56 5.01 -0.17 -10.54
C LEU A 56 3.52 -0.52 -10.40
N LYS A 57 2.77 -0.66 -11.50
CA LYS A 57 1.36 -1.09 -11.49
C LYS A 57 1.19 -2.43 -10.74
N THR A 58 2.08 -3.37 -11.00
CA THR A 58 2.04 -4.70 -10.37
C THR A 58 2.41 -4.65 -8.90
N ALA A 59 3.48 -3.92 -8.55
CA ALA A 59 3.91 -3.75 -7.16
C ALA A 59 2.85 -3.04 -6.31
N ILE A 60 2.16 -2.04 -6.89
CA ILE A 60 1.05 -1.33 -6.24
C ILE A 60 -0.12 -2.27 -5.98
N ARG A 61 -0.50 -3.08 -6.96
CA ARG A 61 -1.59 -4.05 -6.80
C ARG A 61 -1.26 -5.13 -5.77
N ALA A 62 0.00 -5.53 -5.70
CA ALA A 62 0.52 -6.49 -4.73
C ALA A 62 0.87 -5.87 -3.37
N GLN A 63 0.55 -4.61 -3.09
CA GLN A 63 0.69 -4.10 -1.73
C GLN A 63 -0.18 -4.93 -0.78
N HIS A 64 0.39 -5.23 0.39
CA HIS A 64 -0.22 -6.12 1.39
C HIS A 64 -0.59 -7.52 0.87
N PHE A 65 0.07 -8.02 -0.19
CA PHE A 65 -0.25 -9.33 -0.76
C PHE A 65 -0.32 -10.45 0.29
N ARG A 66 -1.45 -11.16 0.34
CA ARG A 66 -1.69 -12.24 1.31
C ARG A 66 -1.35 -11.90 2.76
N ARG A 67 -1.54 -10.64 3.17
CA ARG A 67 -1.18 -10.16 4.51
C ARG A 67 -2.04 -10.78 5.62
N TRP A 68 -3.32 -11.05 5.35
CA TRP A 68 -4.26 -11.67 6.31
C TRP A 68 -3.78 -13.02 6.83
N GLU A 69 -2.97 -13.74 6.05
CA GLU A 69 -2.41 -15.04 6.43
C GLU A 69 -1.35 -14.95 7.52
N VAL A 70 -0.84 -13.75 7.79
CA VAL A 70 0.14 -13.48 8.84
C VAL A 70 -0.40 -12.34 9.71
N PRO A 71 -1.38 -12.59 10.57
CA PRO A 71 -1.99 -11.55 11.39
C PRO A 71 -0.98 -10.85 12.29
N ARG A 72 -1.16 -9.54 12.55
CA ARG A 72 -0.28 -8.79 13.48
C ARG A 72 -0.19 -9.46 14.85
N THR A 73 -1.25 -10.12 15.29
CA THR A 73 -1.33 -10.82 16.59
C THR A 73 -0.43 -12.07 16.67
N SER A 74 0.11 -12.57 15.56
CA SER A 74 1.07 -13.69 15.56
C SER A 74 2.48 -13.29 16.01
N TYR A 75 2.73 -12.00 16.28
CA TYR A 75 3.99 -11.47 16.81
C TYR A 75 3.76 -10.68 18.10
N PRO A 76 4.74 -10.59 19.02
CA PRO A 76 4.60 -9.83 20.26
C PRO A 76 4.14 -8.39 20.04
N ALA A 77 3.28 -7.86 20.92
CA ALA A 77 2.77 -6.49 20.90
C ALA A 77 3.83 -5.44 21.32
N THR A 78 5.06 -5.61 20.86
CA THR A 78 6.19 -4.72 21.12
C THR A 78 6.64 -4.04 19.83
N ARG A 79 7.43 -2.98 19.95
CA ARG A 79 8.06 -2.31 18.80
C ARG A 79 8.94 -3.28 18.00
N ILE A 80 9.70 -4.15 18.68
CA ILE A 80 10.55 -5.17 18.04
C ILE A 80 9.68 -6.20 17.31
N GLY A 81 8.62 -6.70 17.95
CA GLY A 81 7.68 -7.64 17.33
C GLY A 81 7.01 -7.07 16.08
N TYR A 82 6.63 -5.79 16.10
CA TYR A 82 6.10 -5.09 14.92
C TYR A 82 7.10 -5.03 13.76
N PHE A 83 8.37 -4.68 14.02
CA PHE A 83 9.39 -4.63 12.97
C PHE A 83 9.73 -6.01 12.42
N ALA A 84 9.77 -7.05 13.27
CA ALA A 84 9.96 -8.42 12.83
C ALA A 84 8.83 -8.87 11.89
N TRP A 85 7.58 -8.63 12.29
CA TRP A 85 6.39 -8.92 11.47
C TRP A 85 6.43 -8.20 10.12
N ARG A 86 6.70 -6.90 10.12
CA ARG A 86 6.77 -6.09 8.88
C ARG A 86 7.90 -6.56 7.96
N THR A 87 9.04 -6.96 8.52
CA THR A 87 10.20 -7.47 7.75
C THR A 87 9.90 -8.81 7.11
N PHE A 88 9.21 -9.70 7.85
CA PHE A 88 8.76 -10.97 7.30
C PHE A 88 7.74 -10.77 6.17
N LEU A 89 6.71 -9.95 6.41
CA LEU A 89 5.66 -9.68 5.41
C LEU A 89 6.22 -9.19 4.09
N LYS A 90 7.05 -8.14 4.11
CA LYS A 90 7.56 -7.54 2.88
C LYS A 90 8.42 -8.52 2.06
N LYS A 91 9.17 -9.41 2.73
CA LYS A 91 9.96 -10.46 2.07
C LYS A 91 9.03 -11.49 1.40
N ARG A 92 8.10 -12.04 2.17
CA ARG A 92 7.12 -13.02 1.69
C ARG A 92 6.29 -12.47 0.52
N GLN A 93 5.80 -11.25 0.65
CA GLN A 93 5.00 -10.57 -0.36
C GLN A 93 5.75 -10.39 -1.67
N ALA A 94 7.02 -9.99 -1.58
CA ALA A 94 7.88 -9.81 -2.75
C ALA A 94 8.17 -11.14 -3.47
N GLU A 95 8.45 -12.21 -2.71
CA GLU A 95 8.67 -13.55 -3.26
C GLU A 95 7.43 -14.04 -4.03
N LEU A 96 6.24 -13.97 -3.41
CA LEU A 96 5.00 -14.42 -4.03
C LEU A 96 4.59 -13.56 -5.25
N ALA A 97 4.82 -12.24 -5.20
CA ALA A 97 4.53 -11.37 -6.33
C ALA A 97 5.47 -11.64 -7.51
N ALA A 98 6.76 -11.92 -7.26
CA ALA A 98 7.72 -12.27 -8.30
C ALA A 98 7.36 -13.60 -9.00
N GLU A 99 6.84 -14.58 -8.25
CA GLU A 99 6.32 -15.83 -8.83
C GLU A 99 5.14 -15.57 -9.79
N ILE A 100 4.23 -14.66 -9.43
CA ILE A 100 3.14 -14.23 -10.33
C ILE A 100 3.71 -13.54 -11.58
N CYS A 101 4.67 -12.63 -11.42
CA CYS A 101 5.30 -11.93 -12.55
C CYS A 101 5.92 -12.91 -13.55
N THR A 102 6.62 -13.94 -13.06
CA THR A 102 7.24 -14.99 -13.88
C THR A 102 6.20 -15.75 -14.73
N ARG A 103 5.00 -15.98 -14.18
CA ARG A 103 3.88 -16.61 -14.89
C ARG A 103 3.21 -15.68 -15.91
N CYS A 104 3.50 -14.38 -15.86
CA CYS A 104 2.86 -13.33 -16.66
C CYS A 104 3.82 -12.68 -17.68
N ASN A 105 4.85 -13.41 -18.11
CA ASN A 105 5.84 -12.98 -19.11
C ASN A 105 6.72 -11.79 -18.70
N TYR A 106 6.87 -11.51 -17.41
CA TYR A 106 7.86 -10.55 -16.93
C TYR A 106 9.25 -11.17 -17.09
N SER A 107 10.25 -10.36 -17.45
CA SER A 107 11.64 -10.78 -17.36
C SER A 107 12.03 -11.03 -15.90
N VAL A 108 13.16 -11.71 -15.68
CA VAL A 108 13.71 -11.93 -14.33
C VAL A 108 14.00 -10.59 -13.65
N GLU A 109 14.51 -9.62 -14.42
CA GLU A 109 14.81 -8.27 -13.95
C GLU A 109 13.55 -7.49 -13.60
N GLU A 110 12.48 -7.61 -14.40
CA GLU A 110 11.19 -6.96 -14.12
C GLU A 110 10.52 -7.56 -12.88
N ALA A 111 10.52 -8.90 -12.74
CA ALA A 111 9.99 -9.58 -11.55
C ALA A 111 10.76 -9.19 -10.28
N GLU A 112 12.09 -9.08 -10.37
CA GLU A 112 12.92 -8.63 -9.26
C GLU A 112 12.68 -7.14 -8.94
N ALA A 113 12.44 -6.29 -9.94
CA ALA A 113 12.08 -4.89 -9.71
C ALA A 113 10.75 -4.76 -8.96
N VAL A 114 9.74 -5.56 -9.31
CA VAL A 114 8.46 -5.65 -8.55
C VAL A 114 8.74 -6.07 -7.09
N ALA A 115 9.56 -7.10 -6.91
CA ALA A 115 9.91 -7.62 -5.61
C ALA A 115 10.65 -6.57 -4.74
N ALA A 116 11.61 -5.85 -5.32
CA ALA A 116 12.37 -4.80 -4.65
C ALA A 116 11.48 -3.62 -4.20
N LEU A 117 10.52 -3.22 -5.03
CA LEU A 117 9.51 -2.20 -4.68
C LEU A 117 8.69 -2.63 -3.45
N ILE A 118 8.21 -3.88 -3.43
CA ILE A 118 7.43 -4.42 -2.30
C ILE A 118 8.28 -4.52 -1.02
N ARG A 119 9.56 -4.89 -1.14
CA ARG A 119 10.50 -4.90 0.00
C ARG A 119 10.89 -3.51 0.48
N LYS A 120 10.45 -2.46 -0.22
CA LYS A 120 10.76 -1.04 0.05
C LYS A 120 12.28 -0.81 0.01
N GLU A 121 12.92 -1.35 -1.02
CA GLU A 121 14.35 -1.18 -1.27
C GLU A 121 14.60 0.13 -2.05
N ASP A 122 15.79 0.70 -1.82
CA ASP A 122 16.27 1.92 -2.46
C ASP A 122 15.29 3.12 -2.48
N MET A 123 14.51 3.28 -1.40
CA MET A 123 13.48 4.33 -1.27
C MET A 123 14.00 5.76 -1.51
N LYS A 124 15.32 5.98 -1.39
CA LYS A 124 15.92 7.31 -1.53
C LYS A 124 16.27 7.68 -2.97
N ASN A 125 16.54 6.69 -3.82
CA ASN A 125 17.06 6.94 -5.17
C ASN A 125 16.13 6.40 -6.28
N ASN A 126 15.12 5.61 -5.93
CA ASN A 126 14.14 5.07 -6.88
C ASN A 126 12.84 5.91 -6.87
N VAL A 127 12.54 6.53 -8.00
CA VAL A 127 11.32 7.35 -8.21
C VAL A 127 10.05 6.52 -8.02
N GLU A 128 10.02 5.27 -8.50
CA GLU A 128 8.86 4.38 -8.34
C GLU A 128 8.65 3.98 -6.89
N SER A 129 9.74 3.78 -6.12
CA SER A 129 9.66 3.56 -4.68
C SER A 129 9.02 4.74 -3.95
N GLN A 130 9.33 5.97 -4.36
CA GLN A 130 8.71 7.18 -3.81
C GLN A 130 7.22 7.27 -4.17
N ILE A 131 6.85 7.02 -5.44
CA ILE A 131 5.44 6.99 -5.86
C ILE A 131 4.66 5.91 -5.08
N LEU A 132 5.26 4.75 -4.85
CA LEU A 132 4.65 3.67 -4.08
C LEU A 132 4.45 4.08 -2.61
N GLU A 133 5.37 4.81 -1.99
CA GLU A 133 5.18 5.37 -0.64
C GLU A 133 4.10 6.46 -0.62
N ASP A 134 4.03 7.33 -1.63
CA ASP A 134 2.97 8.32 -1.77
C ASP A 134 1.59 7.63 -1.80
N VAL A 135 1.41 6.63 -2.66
CA VAL A 135 0.16 5.86 -2.76
C VAL A 135 -0.17 5.17 -1.43
N ALA A 136 0.79 4.56 -0.77
CA ALA A 136 0.56 3.91 0.53
C ALA A 136 0.10 4.92 1.61
N CYS A 137 0.64 6.14 1.60
CA CYS A 137 0.23 7.22 2.50
C CYS A 137 -1.18 7.73 2.18
N LEU A 138 -1.52 7.91 0.90
CA LEU A 138 -2.84 8.34 0.46
C LEU A 138 -3.92 7.33 0.84
N VAL A 139 -3.67 6.03 0.60
CA VAL A 139 -4.62 4.96 1.00
C VAL A 139 -4.76 4.91 2.52
N PHE A 140 -3.68 5.11 3.29
CA PHE A 140 -3.79 5.20 4.75
C PHE A 140 -4.73 6.33 5.18
N LEU A 141 -4.58 7.53 4.60
CA LEU A 141 -5.44 8.68 4.91
C LEU A 141 -6.90 8.44 4.53
N ASP A 142 -7.16 7.75 3.42
CA ASP A 142 -8.49 7.50 2.87
C ASP A 142 -9.23 6.35 3.58
N ASP A 143 -8.54 5.24 3.86
CA ASP A 143 -9.19 4.00 4.26
C ASP A 143 -9.01 3.66 5.75
N GLN A 144 -7.86 4.03 6.32
CA GLN A 144 -7.43 3.51 7.63
C GLN A 144 -7.40 4.57 8.72
N PHE A 145 -7.27 5.84 8.34
CA PHE A 145 -7.01 6.92 9.26
C PHE A 145 -8.15 7.15 10.26
N GLU A 146 -9.41 7.12 9.83
CA GLU A 146 -10.54 7.32 10.74
C GLU A 146 -10.59 6.25 11.85
N LYS A 147 -10.33 4.99 11.49
CA LYS A 147 -10.25 3.91 12.48
C LYS A 147 -9.03 4.10 13.40
N PHE A 148 -7.88 4.44 12.82
CA PHE A 148 -6.65 4.71 13.56
C PHE A 148 -6.83 5.86 14.58
N GLU A 149 -7.56 6.91 14.19
CA GLU A 149 -7.88 8.05 15.06
C GLU A 149 -8.71 7.61 16.28
N LYS A 150 -9.70 6.74 16.09
CA LYS A 150 -10.58 6.27 17.19
C LYS A 150 -9.86 5.36 18.19
N GLU A 151 -8.73 4.76 17.81
CA GLU A 151 -7.99 3.79 18.62
C GLU A 151 -6.80 4.40 19.37
N HIS A 152 -6.47 5.67 19.16
CA HIS A 152 -5.25 6.29 19.66
C HIS A 152 -5.46 7.70 20.24
N ASP A 153 -4.55 8.12 21.12
CA ASP A 153 -4.53 9.48 21.66
C ASP A 153 -4.05 10.51 20.61
N GLU A 154 -4.42 11.78 20.81
CA GLU A 154 -4.12 12.86 19.87
C GLU A 154 -2.62 13.05 19.63
N GLU A 155 -1.77 12.90 20.64
CA GLU A 155 -0.31 13.02 20.49
C GLU A 155 0.23 11.95 19.54
N LYS A 156 -0.22 10.71 19.73
CA LYS A 156 0.12 9.58 18.86
C LYS A 156 -0.35 9.82 17.43
N ILE A 157 -1.57 10.33 17.26
CA ILE A 157 -2.16 10.62 15.94
C ILE A 157 -1.34 11.69 15.22
N ILE A 158 -1.08 12.84 15.85
CA ILE A 158 -0.29 13.93 15.27
C ILE A 158 1.10 13.44 14.87
N ASN A 159 1.76 12.64 15.71
CA ASN A 159 3.08 12.09 15.40
C ASN A 159 3.06 11.14 14.19
N ILE A 160 2.00 10.34 14.02
CA ILE A 160 1.84 9.50 12.83
C ILE A 160 1.56 10.34 11.59
N LEU A 161 0.69 11.35 11.66
CA LEU A 161 0.44 12.27 10.54
C LEU A 161 1.72 13.01 10.12
N LYS A 162 2.51 13.52 11.06
CA LYS A 162 3.83 14.14 10.77
C LYS A 162 4.77 13.19 10.02
N LYS A 163 4.79 11.91 10.42
CA LYS A 163 5.59 10.88 9.75
C LYS A 163 5.05 10.50 8.38
N THR A 164 3.73 10.39 8.23
CA THR A 164 3.07 10.15 6.94
C THR A 164 3.37 11.27 5.98
N TRP A 165 3.27 12.53 6.42
CA TRP A 165 3.61 13.71 5.62
C TRP A 165 5.08 13.72 5.17
N ALA A 166 6.01 13.48 6.10
CA ALA A 166 7.44 13.49 5.82
C ALA A 166 7.91 12.40 4.84
N LYS A 167 7.08 11.37 4.60
CA LYS A 167 7.36 10.31 3.63
C LYS A 167 6.86 10.61 2.23
N MET A 168 5.87 11.51 2.10
CA MET A 168 5.27 11.83 0.81
C MET A 168 6.13 12.84 0.06
N SER A 169 6.24 12.67 -1.25
CA SER A 169 6.75 13.69 -2.15
C SER A 169 5.76 14.87 -2.27
N GLU A 170 6.19 15.96 -2.89
CA GLU A 170 5.29 17.09 -3.19
C GLU A 170 4.04 16.65 -3.97
N GLY A 171 4.18 15.69 -4.89
CA GLY A 171 3.04 15.14 -5.63
C GLY A 171 2.05 14.38 -4.75
N GLY A 172 2.56 13.58 -3.80
CA GLY A 172 1.71 12.90 -2.81
C GLY A 172 1.04 13.87 -1.84
N GLN A 173 1.77 14.89 -1.37
CA GLN A 173 1.25 15.94 -0.49
C GLN A 173 0.14 16.76 -1.16
N LYS A 174 0.31 17.11 -2.44
CA LYS A 174 -0.73 17.80 -3.21
C LYS A 174 -2.03 16.99 -3.27
N LEU A 175 -1.94 15.71 -3.62
CA LEU A 175 -3.11 14.83 -3.63
C LEU A 175 -3.74 14.71 -2.25
N ALA A 176 -2.94 14.59 -1.18
CA ALA A 176 -3.45 14.51 0.19
C ALA A 176 -4.24 15.76 0.60
N LEU A 177 -3.84 16.95 0.14
CA LEU A 177 -4.55 18.21 0.40
C LEU A 177 -5.87 18.34 -0.37
N GLU A 178 -6.02 17.62 -1.49
CA GLU A 178 -7.23 17.58 -2.31
C GLU A 178 -8.24 16.53 -1.81
N MET A 179 -7.88 15.72 -0.80
CA MET A 179 -8.76 14.68 -0.27
C MET A 179 -9.92 15.25 0.54
N GLU A 180 -11.11 14.70 0.32
CA GLU A 180 -12.29 14.97 1.14
C GLU A 180 -12.25 14.18 2.44
N LEU A 181 -11.47 14.70 3.39
CA LEU A 181 -11.38 14.18 4.75
C LEU A 181 -12.51 14.74 5.64
N SER A 182 -12.86 14.03 6.71
CA SER A 182 -13.76 14.53 7.75
C SER A 182 -13.22 15.80 8.41
N ASP A 183 -14.09 16.64 8.99
CA ASP A 183 -13.67 17.88 9.66
C ASP A 183 -12.62 17.63 10.74
N ARG A 184 -12.80 16.54 11.50
CA ARG A 184 -11.85 16.11 12.52
C ARG A 184 -10.51 15.69 11.93
N ALA A 185 -10.52 14.94 10.83
CA ALA A 185 -9.30 14.56 10.14
C ALA A 185 -8.56 15.79 9.57
N LYS A 186 -9.28 16.75 9.00
CA LYS A 186 -8.74 18.04 8.52
C LYS A 186 -8.08 18.83 9.67
N GLU A 187 -8.72 18.89 10.84
CA GLU A 187 -8.16 19.53 12.05
C GLU A 187 -6.82 18.89 12.46
N LEU A 188 -6.78 17.55 12.55
CA LEU A 188 -5.59 16.79 12.95
C LEU A 188 -4.44 16.93 11.95
N VAL A 189 -4.74 16.93 10.65
CA VAL A 189 -3.75 17.22 9.60
C VAL A 189 -3.23 18.64 9.76
N GLY A 190 -4.09 19.64 9.98
CA GLY A 190 -3.67 21.03 10.22
C GLY A 190 -2.70 21.16 11.40
N LYS A 191 -2.99 20.49 12.52
CA LYS A 191 -2.08 20.41 13.69
C LYS A 191 -0.76 19.71 13.37
N ALA A 192 -0.78 18.71 12.49
CA ALA A 192 0.42 17.99 12.07
C ALA A 192 1.32 18.81 11.13
N LEU A 193 0.76 19.77 10.39
CA LEU A 193 1.51 20.62 9.44
C LEU A 193 1.97 21.95 10.05
N SER A 194 1.52 22.26 11.26
CA SER A 194 1.96 23.42 12.06
C SER A 194 3.20 23.08 12.91
#